data_AF-A0A8S3J9Q1-F1
#
_entry.id   AF-A0A8S3J9Q1-F1
#
_cell.length_a   1.000
_cell.length_b   1.000
_cell.length_c   1.000
_cell.angle_alpha   90.00
_cell.angle_beta   90.00
_cell.angle_gamma   90.00
#
_symmetry.space_group_name_H-M   'P 1'
#
loop_
_entity.id
_entity.type
_entity.pdbx_description
1 polymer ?
#
loop_
_entity_poly.entity_id
_entity_poly.type
_entity_poly.pdbx_seq_one_letter_code
_entity_poly.pdbx_strand_id
1 'polypeptide(L)'
;AAFMQQGVDFIPRSISGRLVASVWWYFSMILVSSYTANLAAFLTVERMVTLIENVEDLARQTEIKYGVVRAGSTQAFFEKSDVKLFQRMWAYMQQSDDVLVNNNEEGISKVR
;
A
#
# COMPACT_ATOMS: atom_id res chain seq x y z
N ALA A 1 -7.41 -31.43 -41.85
CA ALA A 1 -7.09 -30.43 -40.81
C ALA A 1 -8.23 -29.43 -40.74
N ALA A 2 -9.19 -29.69 -39.85
CA ALA A 2 -10.34 -28.84 -39.58
C ALA A 2 -10.15 -28.32 -38.16
N PHE A 3 -9.47 -27.20 -37.99
CA PHE A 3 -9.28 -26.57 -36.69
C PHE A 3 -8.98 -25.08 -36.90
N MET A 4 -9.95 -24.23 -36.58
CA MET A 4 -9.83 -22.77 -36.38
C MET A 4 -9.84 -21.85 -37.62
N GLN A 5 -10.68 -22.13 -38.61
CA GLN A 5 -11.22 -21.11 -39.53
C GLN A 5 -12.76 -21.10 -39.51
N GLN A 6 -13.37 -21.23 -38.33
CA GLN A 6 -14.77 -20.81 -38.18
C GLN A 6 -14.79 -19.29 -38.12
N GLY A 7 -14.75 -18.68 -39.31
CA GLY A 7 -15.27 -17.34 -39.50
C GLY A 7 -16.67 -17.27 -38.92
N VAL A 8 -17.00 -16.13 -38.32
CA VAL A 8 -18.29 -15.84 -37.71
C VAL A 8 -19.42 -16.33 -38.61
N ASP A 9 -20.09 -17.43 -38.23
CA ASP A 9 -21.14 -18.09 -39.01
C ASP A 9 -22.47 -17.30 -39.05
N PHE A 10 -22.49 -16.06 -38.57
CA PHE A 10 -23.63 -15.16 -38.68
C PHE A 10 -23.17 -13.73 -38.96
N ILE A 11 -22.77 -13.46 -40.21
CA ILE A 11 -22.68 -12.09 -40.69
C ILE A 11 -24.09 -11.70 -41.15
N PRO A 12 -24.77 -10.74 -40.49
CA PRO A 12 -26.06 -10.27 -40.98
C PRO A 12 -25.88 -9.76 -42.41
N ARG A 13 -26.63 -10.33 -43.36
CA ARG A 13 -26.56 -9.96 -44.79
C ARG A 13 -26.89 -8.48 -45.04
N SER A 14 -27.57 -7.82 -44.10
CA SER A 14 -27.93 -6.41 -44.17
C SER A 14 -26.81 -5.51 -43.64
N ILE A 15 -26.44 -4.48 -44.42
CA ILE A 15 -25.46 -3.45 -44.07
C ILE A 15 -25.79 -2.80 -42.71
N SER A 16 -27.07 -2.55 -42.43
CA SER A 16 -27.53 -1.99 -41.16
C SER A 16 -27.23 -2.90 -39.97
N GLY A 17 -27.34 -4.23 -40.16
CA GLY A 17 -27.00 -5.21 -39.12
C GLY A 17 -25.50 -5.26 -38.83
N ARG A 18 -24.66 -5.03 -39.85
CA ARG A 18 -23.20 -4.96 -39.67
C ARG A 18 -22.80 -3.72 -38.88
N LEU A 19 -23.42 -2.57 -39.15
CA LEU A 19 -23.16 -1.33 -38.40
C LEU A 19 -23.52 -1.48 -36.92
N VAL A 20 -24.69 -2.04 -36.61
CA VAL A 20 -25.11 -2.28 -35.22
C VAL A 20 -24.15 -3.26 -34.53
N ALA A 21 -23.74 -4.34 -35.19
CA ALA A 21 -22.77 -5.29 -34.65
C ALA A 21 -21.39 -4.66 -34.42
N SER A 22 -20.92 -3.79 -35.31
CA SER A 22 -19.65 -3.07 -35.16
C SER A 22 -19.69 -2.07 -33.99
N VAL A 23 -20.79 -1.32 -33.84
CA VAL A 23 -20.97 -0.39 -32.72
C VAL A 23 -21.05 -1.16 -31.40
N TRP A 24 -21.76 -2.28 -31.37
CA TRP A 24 -21.84 -3.16 -30.20
C TRP A 24 -20.46 -3.71 -29.80
N TRP A 25 -19.70 -4.24 -30.75
CA TRP A 25 -18.35 -4.73 -30.50
C TRP A 25 -17.41 -3.63 -30.00
N TYR A 26 -17.52 -2.44 -30.57
CA TYR A 26 -16.73 -1.30 -30.15
C TYR A 26 -17.09 -0.85 -28.72
N PHE A 27 -18.38 -0.80 -28.40
CA PHE A 27 -18.86 -0.54 -27.05
C PHE A 27 -18.35 -1.57 -26.04
N SER A 28 -18.42 -2.87 -26.37
CA SER A 28 -17.88 -3.94 -25.54
C SER A 28 -16.36 -3.81 -25.35
N MET A 29 -15.60 -3.47 -26.39
CA MET A 29 -14.16 -3.23 -26.26
C MET A 29 -13.84 -2.04 -25.35
N ILE A 30 -14.59 -0.95 -25.41
CA ILE A 30 -14.42 0.20 -24.51
C ILE A 30 -14.68 -0.20 -23.05
N LEU A 31 -15.74 -0.98 -22.79
CA LEU A 31 -16.05 -1.48 -21.44
C LEU A 31 -14.94 -2.38 -20.89
N VAL A 32 -14.48 -3.36 -21.68
CA VAL A 32 -13.39 -4.26 -21.27
C VAL A 32 -12.08 -3.49 -21.10
N SER A 33 -11.79 -2.52 -21.96
CA SER A 33 -10.61 -1.66 -21.84
C SER A 33 -10.67 -0.80 -20.58
N SER A 34 -11.81 -0.20 -20.27
CA SER A 34 -12.00 0.62 -19.07
C SER A 34 -11.91 -0.21 -17.79
N TYR A 35 -12.48 -1.42 -17.80
CA TYR A 35 -12.36 -2.38 -16.69
C TYR A 35 -10.92 -2.87 -16.52
N THR A 36 -10.26 -3.26 -17.61
CA THR A 36 -8.85 -3.66 -17.61
C THR A 36 -7.94 -2.52 -17.16
N ALA A 37 -8.23 -1.28 -17.54
CA ALA A 37 -7.47 -0.11 -17.12
C ALA A 37 -7.65 0.20 -15.64
N ASN A 38 -8.88 0.13 -15.11
CA ASN A 38 -9.13 0.32 -13.69
C ASN A 38 -8.53 -0.82 -12.84
N LEU A 39 -8.58 -2.05 -13.34
CA LEU A 39 -7.94 -3.21 -12.72
C LEU A 39 -6.41 -3.09 -12.75
N ALA A 40 -5.84 -2.72 -13.90
CA ALA A 40 -4.41 -2.47 -14.02
C ALA A 40 -3.97 -1.33 -13.11
N ALA A 41 -4.73 -0.24 -13.04
CA ALA A 41 -4.49 0.84 -12.09
C ALA A 41 -4.50 0.33 -10.64
N PHE A 42 -5.42 -0.56 -10.28
CA PHE A 42 -5.41 -1.21 -8.96
C PHE A 42 -4.17 -2.12 -8.76
N LEU A 43 -3.77 -2.88 -9.77
CA LEU A 43 -2.64 -3.82 -9.70
C LEU A 43 -1.27 -3.13 -9.72
N THR A 44 -1.15 -1.97 -10.37
CA THR A 44 0.08 -1.16 -10.43
C THR A 44 0.12 -0.09 -9.35
N VAL A 45 -0.99 0.14 -8.64
CA VAL A 45 -0.93 0.81 -7.34
C VAL A 45 -0.26 -0.17 -6.40
N GLU A 46 1.08 -0.18 -6.46
CA GLU A 46 1.86 -0.29 -5.25
C GLU A 46 1.37 0.86 -4.37
N ARG A 47 0.41 0.57 -3.48
CA ARG A 47 0.25 1.46 -2.35
C ARG A 47 1.59 1.40 -1.64
N MET A 48 2.46 2.37 -1.90
CA MET A 48 3.34 2.89 -0.86
C MET A 48 2.41 3.49 0.19
N VAL A 49 1.65 2.63 0.90
CA VAL A 49 1.21 2.97 2.24
C VAL A 49 2.51 2.98 2.99
N THR A 50 3.16 4.13 3.05
CA THR A 50 4.11 4.36 4.12
C THR A 50 3.29 4.13 5.38
N LEU A 51 3.49 2.99 6.06
CA LEU A 51 2.71 2.58 7.23
C LEU A 51 2.70 3.67 8.33
N ILE A 52 3.62 4.62 8.23
CA ILE A 52 3.83 5.74 9.13
C ILE A 52 4.07 6.96 8.24
N GLU A 53 3.11 7.90 8.14
CA GLU A 53 3.38 9.21 7.54
C GLU A 53 3.97 10.16 8.58
N ASN A 54 3.54 10.01 9.84
CA ASN A 54 3.96 10.88 10.94
C ASN A 54 4.29 10.12 12.22
N VAL A 55 5.08 10.75 13.10
CA VAL A 55 5.40 10.22 14.45
C VAL A 55 4.14 9.95 15.28
N GLU A 56 3.05 10.65 14.98
CA GLU A 56 1.74 10.44 15.59
C GLU A 56 1.13 9.08 15.22
N ASP A 57 1.35 8.59 14.00
CA ASP A 57 0.89 7.27 13.58
C ASP A 57 1.64 6.17 14.33
N LEU A 58 2.95 6.38 14.53
CA LEU A 58 3.79 5.48 15.32
C LEU A 58 3.34 5.43 16.79
N ALA A 59 2.91 6.56 17.37
CA ALA A 59 2.41 6.61 18.75
C ALA A 59 0.99 6.03 18.92
N ARG A 60 0.22 5.92 17.83
CA ARG A 60 -1.15 5.37 17.83
C ARG A 60 -1.18 3.87 17.61
N GLN A 61 -0.30 3.34 16.78
CA GLN A 61 -0.20 1.91 16.54
C GLN A 61 0.68 1.19 17.56
N THR A 62 0.44 -0.10 17.75
CA THR A 62 1.27 -0.98 18.62
C THR A 62 1.97 -2.09 17.84
N GLU A 63 1.76 -2.17 16.53
CA GLU A 63 2.32 -3.23 15.67
C GLU A 63 3.82 -3.05 15.46
N ILE A 64 4.27 -1.81 15.20
CA ILE A 64 5.68 -1.48 15.02
C ILE A 64 6.23 -0.97 16.35
N LYS A 65 7.14 -1.75 16.94
CA LYS A 65 7.88 -1.36 18.14
C LYS A 65 8.87 -0.23 17.80
N TYR A 66 9.03 0.70 18.73
CA TYR A 66 10.00 1.79 18.63
C TYR A 66 10.67 2.02 19.99
N GLY A 67 11.91 2.50 19.94
CA GLY A 67 12.72 2.71 21.12
C GLY A 67 13.94 3.58 20.84
N VAL A 68 14.73 3.80 21.89
CA VAL A 68 15.89 4.69 21.89
C VAL A 68 17.09 4.01 22.56
N VAL A 69 18.27 4.60 22.36
CA VAL A 69 19.50 4.15 23.03
C VAL A 69 19.47 4.54 24.51
N ARG A 70 19.82 3.59 25.38
CA ARG A 70 19.94 3.79 26.82
C ARG A 70 20.99 4.83 27.15
N ALA A 71 20.69 5.65 28.16
CA ALA A 71 21.53 6.76 28.60
C ALA A 71 21.90 7.77 27.49
N GLY A 72 21.15 7.78 26.37
CA GLY A 72 21.33 8.74 25.29
C GLY A 72 20.62 10.07 25.56
N SER A 73 21.05 11.13 24.86
CA SER A 73 20.37 12.43 24.88
C SER A 73 18.92 12.31 24.40
N THR A 74 18.64 11.41 23.45
CA THR A 74 17.30 11.14 22.94
C THR A 74 16.39 10.53 24.00
N GLN A 75 16.91 9.67 24.89
CA GLN A 75 16.14 9.15 26.03
C GLN A 75 15.77 10.29 26.99
N ALA A 76 16.75 11.12 27.37
CA ALA A 76 16.51 12.26 28.24
C ALA A 76 15.54 13.29 27.62
N PHE A 77 15.52 13.41 26.29
CA PHE A 77 14.57 14.26 25.57
C PHE A 77 13.13 13.75 25.75
N PHE A 78 12.87 12.45 25.54
CA PHE A 78 11.53 11.89 25.71
C PHE A 78 11.06 11.92 27.17
N GLU A 79 11.98 11.75 28.13
CA GLU A 79 11.69 11.84 29.56
C GLU A 79 11.34 13.27 30.01
N LYS A 80 12.06 14.28 29.51
CA LYS A 80 11.88 15.70 29.89
C LYS A 80 10.96 16.47 28.95
N SER A 81 10.32 15.82 28.00
CA SER A 81 9.50 16.52 27.01
C SER A 81 8.18 17.01 27.61
N ASP A 82 7.82 18.26 27.32
CA ASP A 82 6.51 18.84 27.68
C ASP A 82 5.39 18.49 26.68
N VAL A 83 5.73 17.86 25.55
CA VAL A 83 4.76 17.51 24.51
C VAL A 83 4.06 16.20 24.88
N LYS A 84 2.72 16.23 24.99
CA LYS A 84 1.89 15.06 25.34
C LYS A 84 2.15 13.83 24.47
N LEU A 85 2.42 14.03 23.17
CA LEU A 85 2.78 12.97 22.23
C LEU A 85 4.04 12.21 22.69
N PHE A 86 5.10 12.96 23.00
CA PHE A 86 6.38 12.40 23.41
C PHE A 86 6.32 11.77 24.81
N GLN A 87 5.52 12.33 25.72
CA GLN A 87 5.25 11.70 27.02
C GLN A 87 4.54 10.35 26.87
N ARG A 88 3.58 10.22 25.95
CA ARG A 88 2.92 8.95 25.65
C ARG A 88 3.88 7.93 25.04
N MET A 89 4.73 8.38 24.12
CA MET A 89 5.79 7.52 23.54
C MET A 89 6.78 7.06 24.60
N TRP A 90 7.16 7.94 25.53
CA TRP A 90 8.02 7.59 26.66
C TRP A 90 7.38 6.55 27.58
N ALA A 91 6.09 6.71 27.91
CA ALA A 91 5.36 5.74 28.72
C ALA A 91 5.33 4.34 28.07
N TYR A 92 5.17 4.27 26.75
CA TYR A 92 5.27 3.02 26.00
C TYR A 92 6.68 2.39 26.08
N MET A 93 7.72 3.20 25.88
CA MET A 93 9.12 2.75 25.97
C MET A 93 9.48 2.28 27.39
N GLN A 94 8.97 2.95 28.43
CA GLN A 94 9.17 2.57 29.83
C GLN A 94 8.49 1.24 30.18
N GLN A 95 7.35 0.95 29.54
CA GLN A 95 6.66 -0.33 29.72
C GLN A 95 7.36 -1.49 29.00
N SER A 96 8.10 -1.19 27.93
CA SER A 96 8.71 -2.19 27.04
C SER A 96 10.24 -2.09 27.06
N ASP A 97 10.88 -2.60 28.11
CA ASP A 97 12.36 -2.51 28.28
C ASP A 97 13.16 -3.16 27.14
N ASP A 98 12.56 -4.10 26.40
CA ASP A 98 13.12 -4.71 25.17
C ASP A 98 13.40 -3.68 24.06
N VAL A 99 12.67 -2.56 24.00
CA VAL A 99 12.88 -1.56 22.92
C VAL A 99 14.10 -0.66 23.16
N LEU A 100 14.66 -0.67 24.38
CA LEU A 100 15.80 0.15 24.76
C LEU A 100 17.12 -0.60 24.52
N VAL A 101 17.88 -0.12 23.54
CA VAL A 101 19.16 -0.72 23.12
C VAL A 101 20.35 -0.02 23.79
N ASN A 102 21.50 -0.68 23.92
CA ASN A 102 22.67 -0.09 24.58
C ASN A 102 23.52 0.75 23.62
N ASN A 103 23.58 0.34 22.34
CA ASN A 103 24.40 0.99 21.32
C ASN A 103 23.62 1.21 20.01
N ASN A 104 24.10 2.16 19.19
CA ASN A 104 23.52 2.43 17.86
C ASN A 104 23.62 1.21 16.92
N GLU A 105 24.72 0.47 16.97
CA GLU A 105 24.92 -0.74 16.15
C GLU A 105 23.88 -1.83 16.44
N GLU A 106 23.55 -2.01 17.73
CA GLU A 106 22.50 -2.93 18.19
C GLU A 106 21.13 -2.49 17.66
N GLY A 107 20.85 -1.18 17.70
CA GLY A 107 19.64 -0.60 17.11
C GLY A 107 19.52 -0.86 15.61
N ILE A 108 20.62 -0.69 14.86
CA ILE A 108 20.65 -0.98 13.42
C ILE A 108 20.43 -2.46 13.14
N SER A 109 21.06 -3.35 13.91
CA SER A 109 20.90 -4.80 13.77
C SER A 109 19.49 -5.28 14.13
N LYS A 110 18.76 -4.56 14.97
CA LYS A 110 17.39 -4.92 15.41
C LYS A 110 16.32 -4.49 14.40
N VAL A 111 16.62 -3.47 13.60
CA VAL A 111 15.72 -2.95 12.55
C VAL A 111 15.91 -3.67 11.22
N ARG A 112 17.13 -4.15 10.93
CA ARG A 112 17.48 -4.87 9.71
C ARG A 112 16.99 -6.32 9.73
#